data_AF-A0A6P2FYE8-F1
#
_entry.id   AF-A0A6P2FYE8-F1
#
_cell.length_a   1.000
_cell.length_b   1.000
_cell.length_c   1.000
_cell.angle_alpha   90.00
_cell.angle_beta   90.00
_cell.angle_gamma   90.00
#
_symmetry.space_group_name_H-M   'P 1'
#
loop_
_entity.id
_entity.type
_entity.pdbx_description
1 polymer ?
#
loop_
_entity_poly.entity_id
_entity_poly.type
_entity_poly.pdbx_seq_one_letter_code
_entity_poly.pdbx_strand_id
1 'polypeptide(L)'
;MDPREIDRLPADLRKRWPIAVARAEEKLQRLQTNALSATRLVHAAQRARSVAQRVVSLQRAATAWAQPLEGIAACRRGCSHCCHIPVMISRTEATLIGTAIGRSPQSPAHAIEVDRTSSPEELHEAEARMLAARPFLALIRNSGAEPRVIEYLKTPPDRETLVGLIRAMGITTRQLLRRKGTPYDELGLDDPKWSDDQLIDLMLKHPILINRPIVVTPLGTRLCRPSEVVLDILPSPQRGAFAKEDGEAVVDAEGRRVRQHA
;
A
#
# COMPACT_ATOMS: atom_id res chain seq x y z
N MET A 1 10.83 -22.39 17.06
CA MET A 1 10.15 -23.16 16.01
C MET A 1 11.08 -24.26 15.57
N ASP A 2 10.58 -25.47 15.32
CA ASP A 2 11.42 -26.61 14.91
C ASP A 2 11.96 -26.35 13.48
N PRO A 3 13.27 -26.50 13.22
CA PRO A 3 13.84 -26.42 11.86
C PRO A 3 13.06 -27.22 10.81
N ARG A 4 12.49 -28.37 11.20
CA ARG A 4 11.69 -29.24 10.31
C ARG A 4 10.36 -28.63 9.88
N GLU A 5 9.80 -27.71 10.67
CA GLU A 5 8.58 -26.98 10.31
C GLU A 5 8.88 -25.87 9.30
N ILE A 6 10.05 -25.25 9.39
CA ILE A 6 10.51 -24.23 8.45
C ILE A 6 10.71 -24.85 7.06
N ASP A 7 11.28 -26.05 6.99
CA ASP A 7 11.52 -26.76 5.72
C ASP A 7 10.24 -27.14 4.97
N ARG A 8 9.11 -27.22 5.67
CA ARG A 8 7.79 -27.52 5.09
C ARG A 8 7.11 -26.29 4.48
N LEU A 9 7.61 -25.08 4.74
CA LEU A 9 7.01 -23.86 4.21
C LEU A 9 7.19 -23.73 2.68
N PRO A 10 6.28 -23.06 1.98
CA PRO A 10 6.49 -22.59 0.62
C PRO A 10 7.84 -21.85 0.44
N ALA A 11 8.46 -21.97 -0.73
CA ALA A 11 9.84 -21.49 -0.96
C ALA A 11 10.00 -19.97 -0.77
N ASP A 12 8.97 -19.19 -1.08
CA ASP A 12 8.90 -17.75 -0.87
C ASP A 12 8.84 -17.39 0.63
N LEU A 13 8.12 -18.17 1.44
CA LEU A 13 8.03 -17.99 2.89
C LEU A 13 9.33 -18.42 3.60
N ARG A 14 9.96 -19.53 3.16
CA ARG A 14 11.27 -19.95 3.67
C ARG A 14 12.35 -18.89 3.50
N LYS A 15 12.42 -18.26 2.33
CA LYS A 15 13.37 -17.17 2.06
C LYS A 15 13.12 -15.93 2.93
N ARG A 16 11.88 -15.69 3.34
CA ARG A 16 11.48 -14.53 4.16
C ARG A 16 11.63 -14.77 5.66
N TRP A 17 11.59 -16.03 6.10
CA TRP A 17 11.68 -16.42 7.51
C TRP A 17 12.88 -15.81 8.26
N PRO A 18 14.14 -15.96 7.83
CA PRO A 18 15.28 -15.42 8.57
C PRO A 18 15.23 -13.90 8.69
N ILE A 19 14.68 -13.21 7.68
CA ILE A 19 14.49 -11.75 7.69
C ILE A 19 13.41 -11.35 8.70
N ALA A 20 12.33 -12.13 8.79
CA ALA A 20 11.25 -11.89 9.75
C ALA A 20 11.72 -12.09 11.20
N VAL A 21 12.50 -13.15 11.46
CA VAL A 21 13.09 -13.44 12.77
C VAL A 21 14.05 -12.33 13.20
N ALA A 22 15.01 -11.96 12.34
CA ALA A 22 15.96 -10.89 12.65
C ALA A 22 15.25 -9.55 12.97
N ARG A 23 14.17 -9.23 12.25
CA ARG A 23 13.34 -8.05 12.56
C ARG A 23 12.60 -8.17 13.88
N ALA A 24 12.09 -9.34 14.21
CA ALA A 24 11.41 -9.58 15.48
C ALA A 24 12.39 -9.43 16.66
N GLU A 25 13.61 -9.98 16.53
CA GLU A 25 14.66 -9.88 17.54
C GLU A 25 15.15 -8.43 17.72
N GLU A 26 15.39 -7.69 16.63
CA GLU A 26 15.75 -6.27 16.68
C GLU A 26 14.64 -5.43 17.38
N LYS A 27 13.37 -5.76 17.11
CA LYS A 27 12.23 -5.12 17.79
C LYS A 27 12.19 -5.45 19.27
N LEU A 28 12.41 -6.71 19.66
CA LEU A 28 12.41 -7.15 21.05
C LEU A 28 13.52 -6.47 21.87
N GLN A 29 14.72 -6.36 21.32
CA GLN A 29 15.85 -5.68 21.97
C GLN A 29 15.59 -4.18 22.19
N ARG A 30 14.89 -3.53 21.27
CA ARG A 30 14.52 -2.11 21.40
C ARG A 30 13.32 -1.88 22.33
N LEU A 31 12.37 -2.81 22.39
CA LEU A 31 11.33 -2.84 23.43
C LEU A 31 11.96 -2.87 24.83
N GLN A 32 12.98 -3.70 25.04
CA GLN A 32 13.72 -3.77 26.30
C GLN A 32 14.43 -2.44 26.64
N THR A 33 15.00 -1.77 25.64
CA THR A 33 15.68 -0.46 25.82
C THR A 33 14.69 0.66 26.22
N ASN A 34 13.49 0.65 25.65
CA ASN A 34 12.44 1.62 25.98
C ASN A 34 11.79 1.33 27.34
N ALA A 35 11.65 0.06 27.73
CA ALA A 35 11.22 -0.34 29.08
C ALA A 35 12.18 0.18 30.18
N LEU A 36 13.50 0.18 29.92
CA LEU A 36 14.50 0.78 30.82
C LEU A 36 14.34 2.30 30.92
N SER A 37 14.05 2.97 29.80
CA SER A 37 13.81 4.42 29.76
C SER A 37 12.52 4.81 30.49
N ALA A 38 11.47 4.02 30.33
CA ALA A 38 10.20 4.23 31.02
C ALA A 38 10.32 3.97 32.53
N THR A 39 11.06 2.95 32.95
CA THR A 39 11.39 2.69 34.37
C THR A 39 12.11 3.89 35.00
N ARG A 40 13.07 4.51 34.29
CA ARG A 40 13.73 5.75 34.77
C ARG A 40 12.77 6.91 34.96
N LEU A 41 11.78 7.07 34.07
CA LEU A 41 10.77 8.13 34.15
C LEU A 41 9.77 7.89 35.31
N VAL A 42 9.42 6.62 35.60
CA VAL A 42 8.66 6.26 36.81
C VAL A 42 9.44 6.61 38.08
N HIS A 43 10.73 6.29 38.14
CA HIS A 43 11.58 6.68 39.27
C HIS A 43 11.80 8.20 39.38
N ALA A 44 11.76 8.94 38.27
CA ALA A 44 11.77 10.39 38.27
C ALA A 44 10.45 10.96 38.83
N ALA A 45 9.31 10.36 38.48
CA ALA A 45 8.02 10.71 39.06
C ALA A 45 7.99 10.50 40.57
N GLN A 46 8.47 9.37 41.07
CA GLN A 46 8.52 9.06 42.50
C GLN A 46 9.33 10.08 43.32
N ARG A 47 10.35 10.71 42.69
CA ARG A 47 11.24 11.68 43.31
C ARG A 47 10.84 13.15 43.07
N ALA A 48 9.78 13.40 42.30
CA ALA A 48 9.38 14.76 41.96
C ALA A 48 8.70 15.47 43.15
N ARG A 49 9.10 16.74 43.36
CA ARG A 49 8.66 17.57 44.50
C ARG A 49 7.27 18.16 44.33
N SER A 50 6.82 18.36 43.09
CA SER A 50 5.49 18.90 42.80
C SER A 50 4.58 17.87 42.13
N VAL A 51 3.28 17.96 42.41
CA VAL A 51 2.25 17.09 41.82
C VAL A 51 2.25 17.21 40.29
N ALA A 52 2.42 18.43 39.75
CA ALA A 52 2.51 18.66 38.30
C ALA A 52 3.67 17.90 37.65
N GLN A 53 4.86 17.93 38.27
CA GLN A 53 6.01 17.18 37.76
C GLN A 53 5.84 15.67 37.86
N ARG A 54 5.13 15.17 38.88
CA ARG A 54 4.77 13.74 39.00
C ARG A 54 3.87 13.31 37.85
N VAL A 55 2.81 14.06 37.59
CA VAL A 55 1.86 13.79 36.50
C VAL A 55 2.56 13.79 35.15
N VAL A 56 3.37 14.82 34.85
CA VAL A 56 4.13 14.90 33.59
C VAL A 56 5.11 13.73 33.44
N SER A 57 5.79 13.34 34.51
CA SER A 57 6.77 12.23 34.47
C SER A 57 6.08 10.87 34.29
N LEU A 58 4.92 10.67 34.90
CA LEU A 58 4.10 9.47 34.71
C LEU A 58 3.50 9.39 33.30
N GLN A 59 3.01 10.52 32.77
CA GLN A 59 2.55 10.60 31.38
C GLN A 59 3.67 10.25 30.40
N ARG A 60 4.87 10.82 30.59
CA ARG A 60 6.05 10.48 29.77
C ARG A 60 6.46 9.02 29.91
N ALA A 61 6.36 8.44 31.11
CA ALA A 61 6.64 7.02 31.32
C ALA A 61 5.63 6.14 30.57
N ALA A 62 4.34 6.45 30.65
CA ALA A 62 3.28 5.75 29.93
C ALA A 62 3.46 5.85 28.41
N THR A 63 3.79 7.05 27.90
CA THR A 63 4.12 7.25 26.48
C THR A 63 5.36 6.44 26.08
N ALA A 64 6.43 6.42 26.88
CA ALA A 64 7.63 5.64 26.58
C ALA A 64 7.38 4.13 26.55
N TRP A 65 6.46 3.63 27.39
CA TRP A 65 5.98 2.24 27.36
C TRP A 65 5.15 1.92 26.10
N ALA A 66 4.28 2.85 25.69
CA ALA A 66 3.34 2.65 24.59
C ALA A 66 3.96 2.93 23.20
N GLN A 67 4.96 3.82 23.11
CA GLN A 67 5.57 4.27 21.86
C GLN A 67 6.06 3.15 20.92
N PRO A 68 6.60 2.01 21.40
CA PRO A 68 7.00 0.90 20.54
C PRO A 68 5.81 0.08 20.00
N LEU A 69 4.69 0.12 20.72
CA LEU A 69 3.43 -0.57 20.43
C LEU A 69 2.49 0.29 19.59
N GLU A 70 2.69 1.61 19.56
CA GLU A 70 2.03 2.52 18.62
C GLU A 70 2.45 2.17 17.19
N GLY A 71 1.57 1.50 16.46
CA GLY A 71 1.74 1.29 15.03
C GLY A 71 1.65 2.61 14.28
N ILE A 72 2.52 2.79 13.30
CA ILE A 72 2.54 3.95 12.41
C ILE A 72 2.62 3.43 10.98
N ALA A 73 1.95 4.12 10.04
CA ALA A 73 2.10 3.82 8.64
C ALA A 73 3.49 4.29 8.17
N ALA A 74 4.28 3.35 7.66
CA ALA A 74 5.51 3.70 6.95
C ALA A 74 5.35 3.41 5.46
N CYS A 75 5.39 4.46 4.65
CA CYS A 75 5.49 4.33 3.21
C CYS A 75 6.92 3.87 2.85
N ARG A 76 7.05 2.69 2.26
CA ARG A 76 8.35 2.02 2.09
C ARG A 76 9.25 2.59 0.98
N ARG A 77 8.93 3.74 0.36
CA ARG A 77 9.81 4.52 -0.56
C ARG A 77 9.06 5.72 -1.13
N GLY A 78 9.73 6.86 -1.24
CA GLY A 78 9.29 8.00 -2.05
C GLY A 78 9.22 7.66 -3.54
N CYS A 79 8.14 7.02 -3.98
CA CYS A 79 7.81 6.84 -5.39
C CYS A 79 6.30 6.98 -5.55
N SER A 80 5.90 7.66 -6.62
CA SER A 80 4.55 7.82 -7.19
C SER A 80 3.86 6.50 -7.62
N HIS A 81 4.17 5.38 -6.94
CA HIS A 81 3.35 4.19 -6.79
C HIS A 81 4.05 3.09 -5.97
N CYS A 82 3.34 2.49 -5.00
CA CYS A 82 2.86 1.10 -5.04
C CYS A 82 2.07 0.80 -3.72
N CYS A 83 0.76 0.55 -3.83
CA CYS A 83 -0.14 0.05 -2.76
C CYS A 83 -0.34 0.94 -1.49
N HIS A 84 -1.45 1.67 -1.44
CA HIS A 84 -2.02 2.38 -0.28
C HIS A 84 -2.51 1.44 0.85
N ILE A 85 -1.76 0.39 1.17
CA ILE A 85 -2.01 -0.39 2.37
C ILE A 85 -1.06 0.17 3.42
N PRO A 86 -1.52 1.02 4.35
CA PRO A 86 -0.71 1.38 5.49
C PRO A 86 -0.40 0.10 6.26
N VAL A 87 0.83 -0.39 6.16
CA VAL A 87 1.29 -1.48 7.01
C VAL A 87 1.64 -0.85 8.35
N MET A 88 0.93 -1.26 9.39
CA MET A 88 1.25 -0.86 10.75
C MET A 88 2.58 -1.49 11.15
N ILE A 89 3.59 -0.65 11.26
CA ILE A 89 4.89 -1.04 11.79
C ILE A 89 5.21 -0.17 13.00
N SER A 90 6.13 -0.61 13.85
CA SER A 90 6.47 0.17 15.04
C SER A 90 7.03 1.53 14.64
N ARG A 91 6.80 2.56 15.46
CA ARG A 91 7.37 3.91 15.26
C ARG A 91 8.87 3.88 14.97
N THR A 92 9.59 2.96 15.61
CA THR A 92 11.03 2.74 15.39
C THR A 92 11.33 2.26 13.99
N GLU A 93 10.61 1.24 13.49
CA GLU A 93 10.78 0.73 12.13
C GLU A 93 10.38 1.79 11.10
N ALA A 94 9.29 2.53 11.36
CA ALA A 94 8.85 3.63 10.52
C ALA A 94 9.91 4.74 10.42
N THR A 95 10.50 5.13 11.55
CA THR A 95 11.57 6.14 11.60
C THR A 95 12.80 5.71 10.81
N LEU A 96 13.24 4.46 10.96
CA LEU A 96 14.39 3.94 10.21
C LEU A 96 14.16 3.95 8.70
N ILE A 97 12.98 3.49 8.27
CA ILE A 97 12.59 3.53 6.86
C ILE A 97 12.55 4.98 6.38
N GLY A 98 11.95 5.86 7.17
CA GLY A 98 11.85 7.30 6.90
C GLY A 98 13.21 7.97 6.71
N THR A 99 14.15 7.75 7.62
CA THR A 99 15.53 8.26 7.53
C THR A 99 16.24 7.75 6.28
N ALA A 100 16.10 6.46 5.95
CA ALA A 100 16.72 5.88 4.76
C ALA A 100 16.16 6.45 3.43
N ILE A 101 14.95 7.02 3.44
CA ILE A 101 14.28 7.58 2.25
C ILE A 101 14.11 9.10 2.31
N GLY A 102 14.63 9.77 3.35
CA GLY A 102 14.51 11.22 3.55
C GLY A 102 13.09 11.72 3.82
N ARG A 103 12.22 10.93 4.46
CA ARG A 103 10.82 11.33 4.78
C ARG A 103 10.44 11.00 6.22
N SER A 104 9.64 11.85 6.85
CA SER A 104 9.08 11.57 8.18
C SER A 104 7.91 10.57 8.11
N PRO A 105 7.81 9.62 9.06
CA PRO A 105 6.64 8.75 9.20
C PRO A 105 5.35 9.55 9.42
N GLN A 106 4.24 9.09 8.88
CA GLN A 106 2.92 9.70 9.12
C GLN A 106 2.01 8.72 9.87
N SER A 107 1.28 9.25 10.85
CA SER A 107 0.21 8.51 11.52
C SER A 107 -1.06 8.61 10.66
N PRO A 108 -1.59 7.51 10.12
CA PRO A 108 -2.82 7.56 9.35
C PRO A 108 -4.01 7.85 10.27
N ALA A 109 -5.03 8.54 9.76
CA ALA A 109 -6.25 8.79 10.52
C ALA A 109 -6.99 7.48 10.87
N HIS A 110 -6.98 6.49 9.96
CA HIS A 110 -7.65 5.20 10.10
C HIS A 110 -6.70 4.07 9.67
N ALA A 111 -5.99 3.46 10.62
CA ALA A 111 -5.14 2.31 10.36
C ALA A 111 -5.89 0.99 10.53
N ILE A 112 -5.50 -0.02 9.73
CA ILE A 112 -5.95 -1.40 9.91
C ILE A 112 -4.88 -2.13 10.76
N GLU A 113 -5.27 -2.59 11.95
CA GLU A 113 -4.44 -3.45 12.78
C GLU A 113 -4.39 -4.86 12.18
N VAL A 114 -3.23 -5.28 11.68
CA VAL A 114 -3.07 -6.56 10.96
C VAL A 114 -2.96 -7.76 11.92
N ASP A 115 -2.97 -7.53 13.23
CA ASP A 115 -2.56 -8.53 14.25
C ASP A 115 -3.68 -9.01 15.17
N ARG A 116 -4.92 -8.59 14.94
CA ARG A 116 -6.08 -9.20 15.60
C ARG A 116 -6.83 -10.03 14.59
N THR A 117 -7.00 -11.30 14.90
CA THR A 117 -7.87 -12.26 14.18
C THR A 117 -9.18 -11.59 13.83
N SER A 118 -9.23 -11.02 12.64
CA SER A 118 -10.36 -10.25 12.16
C SER A 118 -11.42 -11.27 11.78
N SER A 119 -12.62 -11.12 12.31
CA SER A 119 -13.77 -11.91 11.88
C SER A 119 -13.96 -11.77 10.36
N PRO A 120 -14.58 -12.75 9.67
CA PRO A 120 -14.82 -12.65 8.22
C PRO A 120 -15.52 -11.35 7.80
N GLU A 121 -16.38 -10.80 8.66
CA GLU A 121 -17.07 -9.52 8.45
C GLU A 121 -16.11 -8.33 8.52
N GLU A 122 -15.22 -8.30 9.51
CA GLU A 122 -14.18 -7.26 9.63
C GLU A 122 -13.15 -7.34 8.49
N LEU A 123 -12.83 -8.55 8.01
CA LEU A 123 -11.99 -8.74 6.83
C LEU A 123 -12.67 -8.22 5.56
N HIS A 124 -13.96 -8.48 5.38
CA HIS A 124 -14.72 -8.00 4.23
C HIS A 124 -14.83 -6.47 4.23
N GLU A 125 -15.06 -5.88 5.41
CA GLU A 125 -15.11 -4.44 5.55
C GLU A 125 -13.73 -3.79 5.41
N ALA A 126 -12.67 -4.43 5.90
CA ALA A 126 -11.29 -4.01 5.67
C ALA A 126 -10.90 -4.10 4.18
N GLU A 127 -11.27 -5.17 3.48
CA GLU A 127 -11.08 -5.29 2.03
C GLU A 127 -11.86 -4.22 1.26
N ALA A 128 -13.13 -3.98 1.62
CA ALA A 128 -13.96 -2.93 1.03
C ALA A 128 -13.37 -1.54 1.25
N ARG A 129 -12.85 -1.25 2.46
CA ARG A 129 -12.14 -0.01 2.78
C ARG A 129 -10.80 0.10 2.03
N MET A 130 -10.06 -0.99 1.90
CA MET A 130 -8.78 -1.02 1.16
C MET A 130 -8.97 -0.90 -0.36
N LEU A 131 -10.11 -1.34 -0.88
CA LEU A 131 -10.58 -1.06 -2.24
C LEU A 131 -10.99 0.40 -2.39
N ALA A 132 -11.75 0.95 -1.44
CA ALA A 132 -12.15 2.37 -1.43
C ALA A 132 -10.96 3.33 -1.33
N ALA A 133 -9.90 2.94 -0.60
CA ALA A 133 -8.64 3.68 -0.49
C ALA A 133 -7.82 3.73 -1.80
N ARG A 134 -8.25 3.04 -2.87
CA ARG A 134 -7.57 3.16 -4.17
C ARG A 134 -8.03 4.44 -4.86
N PRO A 135 -7.14 5.42 -5.14
CA PRO A 135 -7.55 6.74 -5.65
C PRO A 135 -8.43 6.69 -6.91
N PHE A 136 -8.18 5.74 -7.82
CA PHE A 136 -8.99 5.60 -9.03
C PHE A 136 -10.42 5.11 -8.76
N LEU A 137 -10.64 4.22 -7.78
CA LEU A 137 -11.99 3.76 -7.42
C LEU A 137 -12.79 4.89 -6.77
N ALA A 138 -12.12 5.69 -5.94
CA ALA A 138 -12.73 6.87 -5.35
C ALA A 138 -13.12 7.91 -6.42
N LEU A 139 -12.29 8.15 -7.44
CA LEU A 139 -12.63 9.00 -8.58
C LEU A 139 -13.83 8.48 -9.38
N ILE A 140 -13.91 7.16 -9.62
CA ILE A 140 -15.07 6.56 -10.31
C ILE A 140 -16.35 6.76 -9.47
N ARG A 141 -16.30 6.46 -8.17
CA ARG A 141 -17.45 6.64 -7.26
C ARG A 141 -17.84 8.10 -7.09
N ASN A 142 -16.89 9.02 -7.11
CA ASN A 142 -17.14 10.46 -7.05
C ASN A 142 -17.86 10.99 -8.32
N SER A 143 -17.84 10.26 -9.44
CA SER A 143 -18.73 10.54 -10.58
C SER A 143 -20.16 10.03 -10.39
N GLY A 144 -20.38 9.23 -9.33
CA GLY A 144 -21.66 8.58 -9.03
C GLY A 144 -21.85 7.19 -9.59
N ALA A 145 -20.82 6.61 -10.21
CA ALA A 145 -20.86 5.26 -10.74
C ALA A 145 -20.32 4.25 -9.72
N GLU A 146 -20.98 3.11 -9.58
CA GLU A 146 -20.41 1.95 -8.86
C GLU A 146 -19.83 0.97 -9.89
N PRO A 147 -18.49 0.83 -9.97
CA PRO A 147 -17.87 -0.01 -10.99
C PRO A 147 -17.95 -1.49 -10.65
N ARG A 148 -18.07 -2.34 -11.69
CA ARG A 148 -17.81 -3.78 -11.53
C ARG A 148 -16.32 -4.01 -11.33
N VAL A 149 -15.92 -4.45 -10.14
CA VAL A 149 -14.52 -4.75 -9.81
C VAL A 149 -14.21 -6.21 -10.18
N ILE A 150 -13.19 -6.42 -11.01
CA ILE A 150 -12.69 -7.75 -11.38
C ILE A 150 -11.32 -7.95 -10.74
N GLU A 151 -11.19 -9.00 -9.92
CA GLU A 151 -9.90 -9.39 -9.34
C GLU A 151 -9.11 -10.20 -10.37
N TYR A 152 -8.41 -9.50 -11.26
CA TYR A 152 -7.67 -10.10 -12.38
C TYR A 152 -6.58 -11.11 -11.99
N LEU A 153 -6.13 -11.11 -10.73
CA LEU A 153 -5.19 -12.11 -10.22
C LEU A 153 -5.84 -13.46 -9.96
N LYS A 154 -7.13 -13.47 -9.58
CA LYS A 154 -7.93 -14.69 -9.37
C LYS A 154 -8.69 -15.09 -10.63
N THR A 155 -9.18 -14.09 -11.35
CA THR A 155 -10.01 -14.23 -12.55
C THR A 155 -9.39 -13.42 -13.69
N PRO A 156 -8.26 -13.86 -14.26
CA PRO A 156 -7.62 -13.15 -15.37
C PRO A 156 -8.54 -13.14 -16.60
N PRO A 157 -8.46 -12.09 -17.44
CA PRO A 157 -9.15 -12.10 -18.72
C PRO A 157 -8.63 -13.23 -19.61
N ASP A 158 -9.46 -13.74 -20.49
CA ASP A 158 -9.00 -14.62 -21.58
C ASP A 158 -8.14 -13.85 -22.59
N ARG A 159 -7.52 -14.59 -23.52
CA ARG A 159 -6.59 -14.04 -24.53
C ARG A 159 -7.26 -12.98 -25.41
N GLU A 160 -8.47 -13.27 -25.90
CA GLU A 160 -9.20 -12.37 -26.79
C GLU A 160 -9.57 -11.06 -26.07
N THR A 161 -10.03 -11.18 -24.83
CA THR A 161 -10.35 -10.03 -23.97
C THR A 161 -9.09 -9.21 -23.70
N LEU A 162 -7.96 -9.82 -23.36
CA LEU A 162 -6.72 -9.10 -23.08
C LEU A 162 -6.21 -8.36 -24.33
N VAL A 163 -6.22 -8.99 -25.50
CA VAL A 163 -5.88 -8.36 -26.78
C VAL A 163 -6.82 -7.19 -27.09
N GLY A 164 -8.12 -7.39 -26.88
CA GLY A 164 -9.13 -6.34 -27.05
C GLY A 164 -8.89 -5.15 -26.13
N LEU A 165 -8.54 -5.39 -24.87
CA LEU A 165 -8.20 -4.34 -23.90
C LEU A 165 -6.95 -3.56 -24.31
N ILE A 166 -5.87 -4.24 -24.73
CA ILE A 166 -4.63 -3.59 -25.20
C ILE A 166 -4.94 -2.65 -26.38
N ARG A 167 -5.69 -3.15 -27.36
CA ARG A 167 -6.13 -2.36 -28.52
C ARG A 167 -6.98 -1.16 -28.11
N ALA A 168 -7.96 -1.37 -27.23
CA ALA A 168 -8.86 -0.30 -26.76
C ALA A 168 -8.13 0.79 -25.95
N MET A 169 -7.03 0.43 -25.26
CA MET A 169 -6.18 1.38 -24.56
C MET A 169 -5.29 2.21 -25.49
N GLY A 170 -5.01 1.71 -26.70
CA GLY A 170 -4.10 2.37 -27.64
C GLY A 170 -2.64 2.35 -27.18
N ILE A 171 -2.25 1.36 -26.37
CA ILE A 171 -0.87 1.16 -25.88
C ILE A 171 -0.25 -0.08 -26.50
N THR A 172 1.07 -0.18 -26.47
CA THR A 172 1.76 -1.41 -26.87
C THR A 172 1.64 -2.49 -25.80
N THR A 173 1.72 -3.76 -26.20
CA THR A 173 1.72 -4.90 -25.29
C THR A 173 2.81 -4.77 -24.21
N ARG A 174 3.98 -4.27 -24.60
CA ARG A 174 5.11 -4.02 -23.69
C ARG A 174 4.82 -2.92 -22.67
N GLN A 175 4.09 -1.87 -23.02
CA GLN A 175 3.67 -0.82 -22.08
C GLN A 175 2.70 -1.34 -21.01
N LEU A 176 1.96 -2.42 -21.31
CA LEU A 176 1.08 -3.06 -20.33
C LEU A 176 1.84 -3.91 -19.30
N LEU A 177 3.10 -4.27 -19.54
CA LEU A 177 3.86 -5.09 -18.61
C LEU A 177 4.18 -4.33 -17.32
N ARG A 178 3.95 -5.00 -16.20
CA ARG A 178 4.33 -4.55 -14.88
C ARG A 178 5.71 -5.10 -14.56
N ARG A 179 6.69 -4.22 -14.38
CA ARG A 179 8.05 -4.60 -13.97
C ARG A 179 8.15 -4.90 -12.47
N LYS A 180 7.83 -3.90 -11.62
CA LYS A 180 8.06 -3.96 -10.17
C LYS A 180 7.18 -5.00 -9.46
N GLY A 181 7.82 -5.89 -8.69
CA GLY A 181 7.15 -6.89 -7.85
C GLY A 181 6.52 -8.03 -8.65
N THR A 182 7.15 -8.40 -9.76
CA THR A 182 6.73 -9.44 -10.70
C THR A 182 7.97 -10.21 -11.17
N PRO A 183 7.83 -11.37 -11.84
CA PRO A 183 8.95 -12.09 -12.42
C PRO A 183 9.52 -11.46 -13.70
N TYR A 184 9.21 -10.18 -14.02
CA TYR A 184 9.63 -9.51 -15.25
C TYR A 184 11.15 -9.57 -15.48
N ASP A 185 11.95 -9.23 -14.46
CA ASP A 185 13.41 -9.21 -14.58
C ASP A 185 13.97 -10.66 -14.58
N GLU A 186 13.36 -11.58 -13.83
CA GLU A 186 13.75 -13.01 -13.77
C GLU A 186 13.53 -13.74 -15.10
N LEU A 187 12.47 -13.36 -15.83
CA LEU A 187 12.13 -13.91 -17.15
C LEU A 187 12.84 -13.18 -18.30
N GLY A 188 13.63 -12.13 -18.01
CA GLY A 188 14.33 -11.35 -19.02
C GLY A 188 13.40 -10.67 -20.01
N LEU A 189 12.25 -10.15 -19.56
CA LEU A 189 11.23 -9.56 -20.43
C LEU A 189 11.64 -8.22 -21.04
N ASP A 190 12.75 -7.63 -20.57
CA ASP A 190 13.34 -6.42 -21.16
C ASP A 190 13.95 -6.68 -22.55
N ASP A 191 14.22 -7.94 -22.89
CA ASP A 191 14.79 -8.32 -24.17
C ASP A 191 13.80 -7.99 -25.32
N PRO A 192 14.22 -7.25 -26.35
CA PRO A 192 13.38 -6.94 -27.51
C PRO A 192 13.02 -8.17 -28.36
N LYS A 193 13.64 -9.33 -28.13
CA LYS A 193 13.30 -10.58 -28.83
C LYS A 193 11.85 -11.05 -28.62
N TRP A 194 11.22 -10.65 -27.51
CA TRP A 194 9.87 -11.09 -27.18
C TRP A 194 8.84 -10.42 -28.08
N SER A 195 8.08 -11.24 -28.80
CA SER A 195 6.95 -10.77 -29.61
C SER A 195 5.74 -10.43 -28.74
N ASP A 196 4.85 -9.60 -29.26
CA ASP A 196 3.61 -9.23 -28.56
C ASP A 196 2.78 -10.45 -28.16
N ASP A 197 2.66 -11.44 -29.03
CA ASP A 197 1.95 -12.70 -28.73
C ASP A 197 2.59 -13.47 -27.56
N GLN A 198 3.92 -13.56 -27.53
CA GLN A 198 4.63 -14.22 -26.43
C GLN A 198 4.45 -13.46 -25.12
N LEU A 199 4.46 -12.13 -25.17
CA LEU A 199 4.21 -11.30 -24.00
C LEU A 199 2.78 -11.47 -23.47
N ILE A 200 1.79 -11.60 -24.37
CA ILE A 200 0.40 -11.89 -24.00
C ILE A 200 0.29 -13.26 -23.32
N ASP A 201 0.92 -14.30 -23.88
CA ASP A 201 0.88 -15.65 -23.29
C ASP A 201 1.55 -15.67 -21.91
N LEU A 202 2.64 -14.92 -21.73
CA LEU A 202 3.28 -14.74 -20.43
C LEU A 202 2.39 -13.99 -19.44
N MET A 203 1.65 -12.97 -19.88
CA MET A 203 0.68 -12.25 -19.04
C MET A 203 -0.49 -13.16 -18.60
N LEU A 204 -0.96 -14.04 -19.46
CA LEU A 204 -2.01 -15.01 -19.11
C LEU A 204 -1.50 -16.08 -18.14
N LYS A 205 -0.26 -16.55 -18.33
CA LYS A 205 0.40 -17.51 -17.43
C LYS A 205 0.74 -16.91 -16.08
N HIS A 206 1.14 -15.63 -16.07
CA HIS A 206 1.50 -14.88 -14.87
C HIS A 206 0.70 -13.57 -14.82
N PRO A 207 -0.59 -13.60 -14.40
CA PRO A 207 -1.45 -12.42 -14.38
C PRO A 207 -0.85 -11.23 -13.64
N ILE A 208 0.02 -11.45 -12.67
CA ILE A 208 0.76 -10.40 -11.94
C ILE A 208 1.59 -9.47 -12.85
N LEU A 209 1.95 -9.92 -14.06
CA LEU A 209 2.63 -9.14 -15.10
C LEU A 209 1.71 -8.10 -15.75
N ILE A 210 0.39 -8.21 -15.63
CA ILE A 210 -0.55 -7.22 -16.17
C ILE A 210 -0.54 -5.99 -15.26
N ASN A 211 -0.18 -4.83 -15.82
CA ASN A 211 -0.17 -3.57 -15.09
C ASN A 211 -1.60 -3.11 -14.79
N ARG A 212 -1.75 -2.41 -13.66
CA ARG A 212 -3.06 -2.08 -13.07
C ARG A 212 -3.13 -0.63 -12.61
N PRO A 213 -4.32 -0.04 -12.53
CA PRO A 213 -5.62 -0.58 -12.93
C PRO A 213 -5.92 -0.35 -14.42
N ILE A 214 -6.62 -1.29 -15.06
CA ILE A 214 -7.28 -1.09 -16.36
C ILE A 214 -8.75 -0.76 -16.06
N VAL A 215 -9.25 0.33 -16.62
CA VAL A 215 -10.64 0.76 -16.46
C VAL A 215 -11.30 0.80 -17.83
N VAL A 216 -12.49 0.21 -17.93
CA VAL A 216 -13.32 0.17 -19.14
C VAL A 216 -14.61 0.93 -18.86
N THR A 217 -14.97 1.83 -19.76
CA THR A 217 -16.20 2.63 -19.74
C THR A 217 -16.81 2.67 -21.14
N PRO A 218 -18.06 3.16 -21.31
CA PRO A 218 -18.61 3.41 -22.64
C PRO A 218 -17.81 4.43 -23.47
N LEU A 219 -17.03 5.32 -22.84
CA LEU A 219 -16.22 6.32 -23.54
C LEU A 219 -14.84 5.79 -23.96
N GLY A 220 -14.40 4.67 -23.38
CA GLY A 220 -13.13 4.03 -23.73
C GLY A 220 -12.49 3.26 -22.59
N THR A 221 -11.29 2.75 -22.88
CA THR A 221 -10.48 1.94 -21.97
C THR A 221 -9.14 2.61 -21.71
N ARG A 222 -8.67 2.63 -20.46
CA ARG A 222 -7.36 3.21 -20.10
C ARG A 222 -6.65 2.39 -19.02
N LEU A 223 -5.32 2.32 -19.15
CA LEU A 223 -4.42 2.00 -18.04
C LEU A 223 -4.27 3.27 -17.19
N CYS A 224 -4.94 3.34 -16.05
CA CYS A 224 -5.04 4.58 -15.26
C CYS A 224 -3.80 4.78 -14.38
N ARG A 225 -2.69 5.11 -15.03
CA ARG A 225 -1.39 5.39 -14.42
C ARG A 225 -0.82 6.69 -15.03
N PRO A 226 -1.00 7.84 -14.37
CA PRO A 226 -1.50 8.03 -13.01
C PRO A 226 -3.03 7.87 -12.86
N SER A 227 -3.53 7.82 -11.62
CA SER A 227 -4.93 7.47 -11.28
C SER A 227 -5.98 8.36 -11.96
N GLU A 228 -5.65 9.65 -12.10
CA GLU A 228 -6.48 10.72 -12.65
C GLU A 228 -6.73 10.59 -14.16
N VAL A 229 -5.97 9.74 -14.86
CA VAL A 229 -6.27 9.35 -16.26
C VAL A 229 -7.68 8.76 -16.38
N VAL A 230 -8.22 8.18 -15.30
CA VAL A 230 -9.60 7.67 -15.30
C VAL A 230 -10.62 8.78 -15.63
N LEU A 231 -10.34 10.03 -15.26
CA LEU A 231 -11.22 11.16 -15.53
C LEU A 231 -11.40 11.43 -17.04
N ASP A 232 -10.51 10.92 -17.90
CA ASP A 232 -10.61 11.09 -19.37
C ASP A 232 -11.72 10.21 -19.97
N ILE A 233 -12.14 9.17 -19.24
CA ILE A 233 -13.08 8.16 -19.73
C ILE A 233 -14.32 8.03 -18.86
N LEU A 234 -14.50 8.86 -17.83
CA LEU A 234 -15.73 8.84 -17.04
C LEU A 234 -16.86 9.55 -17.79
N PRO A 235 -18.05 8.92 -17.94
CA PRO A 235 -19.19 9.53 -18.65
C PRO A 235 -19.82 10.70 -17.87
N SER A 236 -19.65 10.70 -16.55
CA SER A 236 -20.20 11.73 -15.66
C SER A 236 -19.08 12.58 -15.07
N PRO A 237 -19.29 13.90 -14.92
CA PRO A 237 -18.35 14.76 -14.21
C PRO A 237 -18.25 14.35 -12.73
N GLN A 238 -17.19 14.83 -12.09
CA GLN A 238 -16.99 14.65 -10.65
C GLN A 238 -18.01 15.47 -9.87
N ARG A 239 -18.59 14.87 -8.81
CA ARG A 239 -19.66 15.50 -8.00
C ARG A 239 -19.14 16.40 -6.87
N GLY A 240 -17.83 16.37 -6.61
CA GLY A 240 -17.20 17.21 -5.61
C GLY A 240 -15.68 17.18 -5.70
N ALA A 241 -15.03 18.00 -4.88
CA ALA A 241 -13.58 18.09 -4.80
C ALA A 241 -12.95 16.75 -4.45
N PHE A 242 -11.80 16.47 -5.07
CA PHE A 242 -11.04 15.26 -4.82
C PHE A 242 -9.56 15.59 -4.66
N ALA A 243 -8.99 15.16 -3.54
CA ALA A 243 -7.56 15.15 -3.30
C ALA A 243 -7.08 13.70 -3.14
N LYS A 244 -5.88 13.42 -3.63
CA LYS A 244 -5.20 12.15 -3.37
C LYS A 244 -4.81 12.06 -1.90
N GLU A 245 -4.42 10.87 -1.46
CA GLU A 245 -4.02 10.63 -0.06
C GLU A 245 -2.79 11.43 0.38
N ASP A 246 -1.93 11.85 -0.55
CA ASP A 246 -0.78 12.73 -0.28
C ASP A 246 -1.15 14.22 -0.20
N GLY A 247 -2.44 14.54 -0.30
CA GLY A 247 -2.96 15.91 -0.28
C GLY A 247 -2.93 16.62 -1.63
N GLU A 248 -2.47 15.94 -2.70
CA GLU A 248 -2.48 16.51 -4.04
C GLU A 248 -3.92 16.68 -4.56
N ALA A 249 -4.36 17.92 -4.75
CA ALA A 249 -5.66 18.23 -5.30
C ALA A 249 -5.73 17.85 -6.78
N VAL A 250 -6.73 17.03 -7.14
CA VAL A 250 -6.97 16.58 -8.53
C VAL A 250 -8.18 17.27 -9.12
N VAL A 251 -9.22 17.49 -8.31
CA VAL A 251 -10.50 18.05 -8.73
C VAL A 251 -10.92 19.13 -7.74
N ASP A 252 -11.34 20.31 -8.22
CA ASP A 252 -11.87 21.41 -7.42
C ASP A 252 -13.32 21.17 -6.95
N ALA A 253 -13.86 22.07 -6.13
CA ALA A 253 -15.22 21.98 -5.61
C ALA A 253 -16.29 22.03 -6.71
N GLU A 254 -15.96 22.62 -7.86
CA GLU A 254 -16.82 22.70 -9.04
C GLU A 254 -16.70 21.47 -9.96
N GLY A 255 -15.94 20.45 -9.57
CA GLY A 255 -15.79 19.20 -10.33
C GLY A 255 -14.81 19.31 -11.51
N ARG A 256 -14.02 20.38 -11.62
CA ARG A 256 -13.05 20.61 -12.68
C ARG A 256 -11.67 20.12 -12.26
N ARG A 257 -10.85 19.68 -13.23
CA ARG A 257 -9.47 19.29 -12.95
C ARG A 257 -8.65 20.50 -12.51
N VAL A 258 -7.94 20.34 -11.40
CA VAL A 258 -6.94 21.31 -10.96
C VAL A 258 -5.76 21.21 -11.94
N ARG A 259 -5.45 22.28 -12.68
CA ARG A 259 -4.31 22.30 -13.61
C ARG A 259 -3.03 22.10 -12.82
N GLN A 260 -2.33 20.99 -13.04
CA GLN A 260 -0.95 20.86 -12.58
C GLN A 260 -0.10 21.79 -13.44
N HIS A 261 0.64 22.70 -12.81
CA HIS A 261 1.66 23.48 -13.48
C HIS A 261 2.64 22.51 -14.16
N ALA A 262 2.92 22.78 -15.44
CA ALA A 262 3.91 22.08 -16.26
C ALA A 262 5.33 22.18 -15.67
#